data_AF-A0A812RA03-F1
#
_entry.id   AF-A0A812RA03-F1
#
_cell.length_a   1.000
_cell.length_b   1.000
_cell.length_c   1.000
_cell.angle_alpha   90.00
_cell.angle_beta   90.00
_cell.angle_gamma   90.00
#
_symmetry.space_group_name_H-M   'P 1'
#
loop_
_entity.id
_entity.type
_entity.pdbx_description
1 polymer ?
#
loop_
_entity_poly.entity_id
_entity_poly.type
_entity_poly.pdbx_seq_one_letter_code
_entity_poly.pdbx_strand_id
1 'polypeptide(L)'
;MAMLLWSVALLEAFLWGIFQFYVYVETDNVTLGFQGAVGVIATVLAFLLPAFLLAVPAQFYFGILHMREVLKLKSQMASFSIREADCSCCAMNHVHPVTGEAILCDRTLVFQTLRRWYTRTGDPDTHLDRFDALVREQLSASVLRTLGSGAPPLRYVLAMLCAAPLAQLPQYVSLGLRESRGRGMGKWLLDWCKFPALALVMFGVAFCAWRKGAVWSRAPLCATVPALQCLVVCSVAACWIPYEAVKLSTGDDHFFEAIPLACMWIVLVLMYTRLYPSYIFGKSGSSS
;
A
#
# COMPACT_ATOMS: atom_id res chain seq x y z
N MET A 1 7.20 -11.99 -4.82
CA MET A 1 5.88 -11.32 -4.94
C MET A 1 5.90 -9.87 -4.49
N ALA A 2 6.23 -9.57 -3.23
CA ALA A 2 6.32 -8.19 -2.75
C ALA A 2 7.24 -7.32 -3.62
N MET A 3 8.43 -7.83 -3.99
CA MET A 3 9.35 -7.12 -4.89
C MET A 3 8.72 -6.77 -6.25
N LEU A 4 7.91 -7.67 -6.85
CA LEU A 4 7.24 -7.40 -8.12
C LEU A 4 6.18 -6.31 -7.99
N LEU A 5 5.40 -6.34 -6.92
CA LEU A 5 4.42 -5.28 -6.63
C LEU A 5 5.11 -3.92 -6.48
N TRP A 6 6.25 -3.89 -5.78
CA TRP A 6 7.09 -2.70 -5.65
C TRP A 6 7.68 -2.24 -6.98
N SER A 7 8.17 -3.15 -7.81
CA SER A 7 8.68 -2.81 -9.15
C SER A 7 7.60 -2.19 -10.04
N VAL A 8 6.38 -2.73 -10.02
CA VAL A 8 5.24 -2.16 -10.77
C VAL A 8 4.89 -0.76 -10.24
N ALA A 9 4.83 -0.58 -8.92
CA ALA A 9 4.54 0.71 -8.30
C ALA A 9 5.63 1.76 -8.59
N LEU A 10 6.91 1.36 -8.58
CA LEU A 10 8.02 2.25 -8.92
C LEU A 10 8.00 2.65 -10.40
N LEU A 11 7.69 1.70 -11.30
CA LEU A 11 7.51 1.99 -12.72
C LEU A 11 6.37 2.97 -12.95
N GLU A 12 5.23 2.78 -12.28
CA GLU A 12 4.09 3.69 -12.36
C GLU A 12 4.44 5.10 -11.84
N ALA A 13 5.11 5.19 -10.69
CA ALA A 13 5.57 6.47 -10.15
C ALA A 13 6.56 7.18 -11.11
N PHE A 14 7.45 6.42 -11.74
CA PHE A 14 8.38 6.94 -12.74
C PHE A 14 7.67 7.45 -13.99
N LEU A 15 6.75 6.67 -14.56
CA LEU A 15 5.93 7.07 -15.71
C LEU A 15 5.09 8.31 -15.39
N TRP A 16 4.51 8.37 -14.18
CA TRP A 16 3.78 9.54 -13.70
C TRP A 16 4.68 10.77 -13.56
N GLY A 17 5.91 10.61 -13.05
CA GLY A 17 6.88 11.69 -12.96
C GLY A 17 7.27 12.25 -14.33
N ILE A 18 7.54 11.37 -15.32
CA ILE A 18 7.80 11.78 -16.71
C ILE A 18 6.60 12.53 -17.28
N PHE A 19 5.39 11.99 -17.07
CA PHE A 19 4.15 12.61 -17.55
C PHE A 19 3.96 14.01 -16.97
N GLN A 20 4.14 14.18 -15.65
CA GLN A 20 4.02 15.50 -15.00
C GLN A 20 5.07 16.49 -15.50
N PHE A 21 6.32 16.04 -15.65
CA PHE A 21 7.38 16.87 -16.22
C PHE A 21 7.06 17.30 -17.64
N TYR A 22 6.56 16.38 -18.48
CA TYR A 22 6.15 16.68 -19.84
C TYR A 22 5.00 17.70 -19.90
N VAL A 23 3.92 17.44 -19.14
CA VAL A 23 2.77 18.36 -19.06
C VAL A 23 3.23 19.73 -18.61
N TYR A 24 4.12 19.80 -17.62
CA TYR A 24 4.69 21.06 -17.16
C TYR A 24 5.43 21.82 -18.28
N VAL A 25 6.37 21.16 -18.96
CA VAL A 25 7.13 21.76 -20.07
C VAL A 25 6.20 22.25 -21.18
N GLU A 26 5.17 21.46 -21.51
CA GLU A 26 4.24 21.80 -22.58
C GLU A 26 3.28 22.93 -22.18
N THR A 27 2.79 22.95 -20.93
CA THR A 27 1.95 24.06 -20.45
C THR A 27 2.67 25.40 -20.45
N ASP A 28 4.00 25.38 -20.31
CA ASP A 28 4.82 26.58 -20.25
C ASP A 28 5.17 27.14 -21.64
N ASN A 29 5.26 26.25 -22.64
CA ASN A 29 5.64 26.62 -24.00
C ASN A 29 4.47 27.08 -24.87
N VAL A 30 3.21 26.86 -24.45
CA VAL A 30 2.09 26.97 -25.38
C VAL A 30 1.07 28.05 -25.00
N THR A 31 1.04 29.11 -25.82
CA THR A 31 -0.19 29.88 -26.10
C THR A 31 -1.15 28.98 -26.91
N LEU A 32 -1.95 28.16 -26.23
CA LEU A 32 -2.68 27.02 -26.84
C LEU A 32 -3.77 27.45 -27.81
N GLY A 33 -3.42 27.48 -29.10
CA GLY A 33 -4.38 27.26 -30.18
C GLY A 33 -4.86 25.81 -30.22
N PHE A 34 -5.94 25.54 -30.97
CA PHE A 34 -6.59 24.22 -31.06
C PHE A 34 -5.62 23.05 -31.35
N GLN A 35 -4.61 23.26 -32.18
CA GLN A 35 -3.63 22.23 -32.53
C GLN A 35 -2.77 21.77 -31.34
N GLY A 36 -2.37 22.68 -30.46
CA GLY A 36 -1.60 22.31 -29.27
C GLY A 36 -2.46 21.52 -28.27
N ALA A 37 -3.75 21.84 -28.15
CA ALA A 37 -4.66 21.11 -27.26
C ALA A 37 -4.80 19.63 -27.70
N VAL A 38 -4.91 19.38 -29.00
CA VAL A 38 -4.93 18.01 -29.56
C VAL A 38 -3.62 17.28 -29.28
N GLY A 39 -2.46 17.94 -29.43
CA GLY A 39 -1.15 17.36 -29.13
C GLY A 39 -1.00 16.96 -27.66
N VAL A 40 -1.44 17.83 -26.74
CA VAL A 40 -1.46 17.53 -25.29
C VAL A 40 -2.36 16.33 -25.00
N ILE A 41 -3.59 16.29 -25.52
CA ILE A 41 -4.52 15.17 -25.31
C ILE A 41 -3.92 13.86 -25.85
N ALA A 42 -3.38 13.87 -27.06
CA ALA A 42 -2.78 12.69 -27.67
C ALA A 42 -1.61 12.15 -26.83
N THR A 43 -0.77 13.06 -26.31
CA THR A 43 0.36 12.68 -25.47
C THR A 43 -0.09 12.13 -24.12
N VAL A 44 -1.06 12.78 -23.47
CA VAL A 44 -1.68 12.30 -22.23
C VAL A 44 -2.22 10.87 -22.44
N LEU A 45 -2.95 10.63 -23.52
CA LEU A 45 -3.46 9.30 -23.85
C LEU A 45 -2.32 8.29 -24.09
N ALA A 46 -1.26 8.67 -24.81
CA ALA A 46 -0.13 7.79 -25.08
C ALA A 46 0.61 7.32 -23.82
N PHE A 47 0.70 8.17 -22.79
CA PHE A 47 1.34 7.82 -21.50
C PHE A 47 0.39 7.11 -20.53
N LEU A 48 -0.86 7.57 -20.44
CA LEU A 48 -1.82 7.02 -19.48
C LEU A 48 -2.35 5.65 -19.94
N LEU A 49 -2.55 5.44 -21.24
CA LEU A 49 -3.16 4.21 -21.73
C LEU A 49 -2.34 2.95 -21.37
N PRO A 50 -1.01 2.89 -21.57
CA PRO A 50 -0.23 1.74 -21.11
C PRO A 50 -0.26 1.55 -19.59
N ALA A 51 -0.25 2.63 -18.81
CA ALA A 51 -0.34 2.55 -17.35
C ALA A 51 -1.70 1.93 -16.93
N PHE A 52 -2.81 2.40 -17.51
CA PHE A 52 -4.15 1.89 -17.20
C PHE A 52 -4.42 0.48 -17.73
N LEU A 53 -3.85 0.11 -18.89
CA LEU A 53 -4.09 -1.19 -19.52
C LEU A 53 -3.17 -2.29 -19.02
N LEU A 54 -1.98 -1.96 -18.51
CA LEU A 54 -0.97 -2.95 -18.10
C LEU A 54 -0.61 -2.83 -16.62
N ALA A 55 -0.17 -1.65 -16.18
CA ALA A 55 0.36 -1.47 -14.83
C ALA A 55 -0.74 -1.65 -13.76
N VAL A 56 -1.89 -1.01 -13.94
CA VAL A 56 -3.01 -1.10 -12.99
C VAL A 56 -3.54 -2.55 -12.88
N PRO A 57 -3.87 -3.27 -13.97
CA PRO A 57 -4.26 -4.68 -13.87
C PRO A 57 -3.20 -5.55 -13.19
N ALA A 58 -1.92 -5.36 -13.52
CA ALA A 58 -0.83 -6.09 -12.89
C ALA A 58 -0.76 -5.82 -11.38
N GLN A 59 -0.90 -4.55 -10.96
CA GLN A 59 -0.95 -4.17 -9.55
C GLN A 59 -2.11 -4.85 -8.82
N PHE A 60 -3.30 -4.88 -9.42
CA PHE A 60 -4.46 -5.58 -8.84
C PHE A 60 -4.26 -7.09 -8.77
N TYR A 61 -3.69 -7.70 -9.81
CA TYR A 61 -3.36 -9.11 -9.83
C TYR A 61 -2.41 -9.49 -8.69
N PHE A 62 -1.28 -8.77 -8.57
CA PHE A 62 -0.30 -9.02 -7.51
C PHE A 62 -0.85 -8.66 -6.13
N GLY A 63 -1.63 -7.59 -6.00
CA GLY A 63 -2.29 -7.20 -4.76
C GLY A 63 -3.25 -8.27 -4.26
N ILE A 64 -4.09 -8.83 -5.13
CA ILE A 64 -5.01 -9.93 -4.80
C ILE A 64 -4.23 -11.17 -4.37
N LEU A 65 -3.20 -11.57 -5.12
CA LEU A 65 -2.39 -12.73 -4.76
C LEU A 65 -1.69 -12.53 -3.42
N HIS A 66 -1.14 -11.34 -3.17
CA HIS A 66 -0.52 -11.02 -1.89
C HIS A 66 -1.53 -11.12 -0.74
N MET A 67 -2.74 -10.58 -0.93
CA MET A 67 -3.82 -10.69 0.07
C MET A 67 -4.23 -12.14 0.33
N ARG A 68 -4.19 -13.03 -0.67
CA ARG A 68 -4.45 -14.46 -0.44
C ARG A 68 -3.41 -15.08 0.50
N GLU A 69 -2.14 -14.77 0.33
CA GLU A 69 -1.09 -15.26 1.22
C GLU A 69 -1.23 -14.69 2.65
N VAL A 70 -1.60 -13.41 2.79
CA VAL A 70 -1.89 -12.82 4.11
C VAL A 70 -3.10 -13.49 4.77
N LEU A 71 -4.13 -13.87 4.00
CA LEU A 71 -5.28 -14.60 4.55
C LEU A 71 -4.92 -16.03 4.96
N LYS A 72 -4.02 -16.71 4.23
CA LYS A 72 -3.48 -18.03 4.62
C LYS A 72 -2.61 -17.97 5.87
N LEU A 73 -1.92 -16.85 6.11
CA LEU A 73 -1.09 -16.67 7.30
C LEU A 73 -1.89 -16.93 8.58
N LYS A 74 -3.16 -16.49 8.63
CA LYS A 74 -4.02 -16.76 9.79
C LYS A 74 -4.19 -18.25 10.06
N SER A 75 -4.46 -19.06 9.04
CA SER A 75 -4.59 -20.51 9.22
C SER A 75 -3.25 -21.17 9.53
N GLN A 76 -2.17 -20.74 8.87
CA GLN A 76 -0.82 -21.25 9.12
C GLN A 76 -0.36 -21.01 10.56
N MET A 77 -0.66 -19.83 11.12
CA MET A 77 -0.32 -19.53 12.51
C MET A 77 -1.20 -20.30 13.50
N ALA A 78 -2.46 -20.58 13.16
CA ALA A 78 -3.35 -21.36 14.01
C ALA A 78 -2.94 -22.84 14.09
N SER A 79 -2.45 -23.42 12.98
CA SER A 79 -1.98 -24.80 12.90
C SER A 79 -0.46 -24.94 13.05
N PHE A 80 0.26 -23.88 13.43
CA PHE A 80 1.72 -23.88 13.49
C PHE A 80 2.24 -24.96 14.44
N SER A 81 3.19 -25.80 14.02
CA SER A 81 3.99 -26.61 14.94
C SER A 81 5.47 -26.55 14.58
N ILE A 82 6.32 -26.33 15.58
CA ILE A 82 7.77 -26.31 15.40
C ILE A 82 8.32 -27.70 15.00
N ARG A 83 7.58 -28.78 15.30
CA ARG A 83 7.95 -30.14 14.92
C ARG A 83 7.75 -30.40 13.41
N GLU A 84 6.74 -29.76 12.83
CA GLU A 84 6.41 -29.83 11.41
C GLU A 84 7.12 -28.76 10.57
N ALA A 85 7.86 -27.84 11.21
CA ALA A 85 8.57 -26.79 10.50
C ALA A 85 9.75 -27.35 9.69
N ASP A 86 9.73 -27.12 8.37
CA ASP A 86 10.84 -27.48 7.48
C ASP A 86 12.04 -26.54 7.69
N CYS A 87 13.25 -27.12 7.77
CA CYS A 87 14.50 -26.35 7.65
C CYS A 87 15.08 -26.54 6.26
N SER A 88 15.78 -25.50 5.77
CA SER A 88 16.61 -25.58 4.56
C SER A 88 17.60 -26.74 4.62
N CYS A 89 18.12 -27.02 5.81
CA CYS A 89 19.05 -28.11 6.08
C CYS A 89 18.50 -29.50 5.68
N CYS A 90 17.26 -29.81 6.05
CA CYS A 90 16.58 -31.07 5.70
C CYS A 90 16.22 -31.12 4.22
N ALA A 91 15.80 -29.99 3.64
CA ALA A 91 15.47 -29.92 2.21
C ALA A 91 16.69 -30.22 1.31
N MET A 92 17.90 -29.94 1.80
CA MET A 92 19.16 -30.25 1.12
C MET A 92 19.82 -31.55 1.61
N ASN A 93 19.07 -32.44 2.29
CA ASN A 93 19.57 -33.70 2.85
C ASN A 93 20.83 -33.55 3.73
N HIS A 94 20.94 -32.44 4.46
CA HIS A 94 22.11 -32.14 5.29
C HIS A 94 23.43 -32.06 4.51
N VAL A 95 23.41 -31.63 3.25
CA VAL A 95 24.61 -31.39 2.44
C VAL A 95 24.64 -29.94 1.96
N HIS A 96 25.77 -29.26 2.18
CA HIS A 96 25.95 -27.89 1.67
C HIS A 96 26.05 -27.88 0.14
N PRO A 97 25.23 -27.08 -0.58
CA PRO A 97 25.07 -27.21 -2.03
C PRO A 97 26.32 -26.84 -2.85
N VAL A 98 27.24 -26.07 -2.28
CA VAL A 98 28.45 -25.60 -2.98
C VAL A 98 29.69 -26.44 -2.63
N THR A 99 29.82 -26.84 -1.36
CA THR A 99 31.03 -27.52 -0.86
C THR A 99 30.89 -29.03 -0.79
N GLY A 100 29.66 -29.56 -0.80
CA GLY A 100 29.39 -30.98 -0.62
C GLY A 100 29.61 -31.49 0.81
N GLU A 101 29.92 -30.60 1.75
CA GLU A 101 30.17 -30.95 3.15
C GLU A 101 28.86 -31.23 3.89
N ALA A 102 28.91 -32.16 4.85
CA ALA A 102 27.78 -32.45 5.74
C ALA A 102 27.52 -31.26 6.68
N ILE A 103 26.27 -30.82 6.76
CA ILE A 103 25.84 -29.72 7.63
C ILE A 103 25.01 -30.22 8.80
N LEU A 104 25.22 -29.61 9.98
CA LEU A 104 24.41 -29.89 11.15
C LEU A 104 22.95 -29.48 10.92
N CYS A 105 22.02 -30.21 11.53
CA CYS A 105 20.61 -29.89 11.46
C CYS A 105 20.28 -28.69 12.35
N ASP A 106 19.87 -27.57 11.74
CA ASP A 106 19.40 -26.37 12.45
C ASP A 106 18.24 -26.70 13.40
N ARG A 107 17.40 -27.70 13.08
CA ARG A 107 16.30 -28.15 13.95
C ARG A 107 16.80 -28.62 15.32
N THR A 108 17.91 -29.38 15.35
CA THR A 108 18.51 -29.87 16.60
C THR A 108 18.98 -28.70 17.47
N LEU A 109 19.62 -27.71 16.84
CA LEU A 109 20.11 -26.52 17.54
C LEU A 109 18.95 -25.67 18.09
N VAL A 110 17.89 -25.48 17.31
CA VAL A 110 16.68 -24.78 17.74
C VAL A 110 16.02 -25.50 18.91
N PHE A 111 15.85 -26.83 18.84
CA PHE A 111 15.22 -27.60 19.92
C PHE A 111 16.03 -27.55 21.21
N GLN A 112 17.36 -27.66 21.14
CA GLN A 112 18.22 -27.49 22.31
C GLN A 112 18.10 -26.10 22.93
N THR A 113 17.99 -25.07 22.10
CA THR A 113 17.79 -23.68 22.56
C THR A 113 16.43 -23.51 23.23
N LEU A 114 15.35 -24.02 22.63
CA LEU A 114 14.01 -24.01 23.22
C LEU A 114 13.97 -24.77 24.54
N ARG A 115 14.64 -25.93 24.62
CA ARG A 115 14.80 -26.67 25.87
C ARG A 115 15.47 -25.81 26.93
N ARG A 116 16.59 -25.15 26.60
CA ARG A 116 17.26 -24.25 27.54
C ARG A 116 16.37 -23.10 28.01
N TRP A 117 15.51 -22.55 27.14
CA TRP A 117 14.61 -21.45 27.48
C TRP A 117 13.40 -21.84 28.33
N TYR A 118 12.85 -23.05 28.14
CA TYR A 118 11.57 -23.43 28.74
C TYR A 118 11.66 -24.55 29.80
N THR A 119 12.75 -25.31 29.91
CA THR A 119 12.86 -26.49 30.81
C THR A 119 13.13 -26.13 32.29
N ARG A 120 12.49 -25.10 32.83
CA ARG A 120 12.47 -24.87 34.29
C ARG A 120 11.66 -25.94 35.06
N THR A 121 10.82 -26.70 34.37
CA THR A 121 9.76 -27.55 34.98
C THR A 121 10.00 -29.06 34.89
N GLY A 122 11.20 -29.52 34.54
CA GLY A 122 11.59 -30.95 34.65
C GLY A 122 11.07 -31.90 33.58
N ASP A 123 10.03 -31.55 32.83
CA ASP A 123 9.51 -32.38 31.73
C ASP A 123 10.30 -32.13 30.42
N PRO A 124 10.90 -33.18 29.81
CA PRO A 124 11.75 -33.05 28.64
C PRO A 124 11.04 -32.62 27.36
N ASP A 125 9.72 -32.82 27.18
CA ASP A 125 9.03 -32.54 25.90
C ASP A 125 8.11 -31.31 25.94
N THR A 126 7.72 -30.84 27.12
CA THR A 126 6.83 -29.67 27.30
C THR A 126 7.36 -28.35 26.71
N HIS A 127 8.66 -28.25 26.46
CA HIS A 127 9.28 -27.02 25.93
C HIS A 127 8.82 -26.70 24.50
N LEU A 128 8.59 -27.72 23.67
CA LEU A 128 8.14 -27.53 22.28
C LEU A 128 6.67 -27.15 22.23
N ASP A 129 5.81 -27.79 23.03
CA ASP A 129 4.39 -27.47 23.10
C ASP A 129 4.16 -26.06 23.64
N ARG A 130 4.97 -25.64 24.62
CA ARG A 130 4.93 -24.28 25.17
C ARG A 130 5.33 -23.23 24.12
N PHE A 131 6.31 -23.55 23.28
CA PHE A 131 6.69 -22.68 22.18
C PHE A 131 5.60 -22.59 21.11
N ASP A 132 5.01 -23.72 20.72
CA ASP A 132 3.89 -23.76 19.77
C ASP A 132 2.69 -22.95 20.29
N ALA A 133 2.33 -23.09 21.57
CA ALA A 133 1.30 -22.29 22.21
C ALA A 133 1.63 -20.79 22.16
N LEU A 134 2.86 -20.41 22.48
CA LEU A 134 3.29 -19.00 22.41
C LEU A 134 3.16 -18.43 20.99
N VAL A 135 3.56 -19.19 19.96
CA VAL A 135 3.42 -18.77 18.57
C VAL A 135 1.95 -18.65 18.16
N ARG A 136 1.14 -19.66 18.48
CA ARG A 136 -0.30 -19.70 18.13
C ARG A 136 -1.11 -18.64 18.85
N GLU A 137 -0.75 -18.27 20.08
CA GLU A 137 -1.53 -17.32 20.88
C GLU A 137 -0.98 -15.90 20.81
N GLN A 138 0.30 -15.72 21.13
CA GLN A 138 0.89 -14.39 21.30
C GLN A 138 1.39 -13.83 19.98
N LEU A 139 2.19 -14.61 19.24
CA LEU A 139 2.74 -14.15 17.97
C LEU A 139 1.64 -13.98 16.94
N SER A 140 0.70 -14.93 16.84
CA SER A 140 -0.43 -14.82 15.91
C SER A 140 -1.28 -13.58 16.18
N ALA A 141 -1.58 -13.27 17.45
CA ALA A 141 -2.32 -12.07 17.79
C ALA A 141 -1.57 -10.80 17.41
N SER A 142 -0.24 -10.75 17.64
CA SER A 142 0.60 -9.61 17.27
C SER A 142 0.71 -9.44 15.75
N VAL A 143 0.95 -10.53 15.03
CA VAL A 143 1.07 -10.55 13.56
C VAL A 143 -0.26 -10.23 12.91
N LEU A 144 -1.37 -10.81 13.35
CA LEU A 144 -2.70 -10.53 12.80
C LEU A 144 -3.19 -9.12 13.16
N ARG A 145 -2.78 -8.54 14.29
CA ARG A 145 -3.05 -7.14 14.59
C ARG A 145 -2.31 -6.20 13.64
N THR A 146 -1.08 -6.57 13.26
CA THR A 146 -0.20 -5.74 12.43
C THR A 146 -0.49 -5.91 10.93
N LEU A 147 -0.62 -7.15 10.46
CA LEU A 147 -0.76 -7.52 9.05
C LEU A 147 -2.21 -7.93 8.69
N GLY A 148 -2.95 -8.50 9.66
CA GLY A 148 -4.29 -9.04 9.45
C GLY A 148 -5.43 -8.03 9.66
N SER A 149 -5.16 -6.85 10.20
CA SER A 149 -6.14 -5.74 10.31
C SER A 149 -6.65 -5.31 8.93
N GLY A 150 -5.88 -5.62 7.88
CA GLY A 150 -6.26 -5.30 6.51
C GLY A 150 -6.15 -3.80 6.25
N ALA A 151 -5.22 -3.14 6.92
CA ALA A 151 -4.88 -1.77 6.62
C ALA A 151 -3.37 -1.57 6.88
N PRO A 152 -2.75 -0.61 6.19
CA PRO A 152 -1.32 -0.37 6.27
C PRO A 152 -0.94 0.30 7.60
N PRO A 153 0.12 -0.12 8.30
CA PRO A 153 0.53 0.49 9.57
C PRO A 153 0.57 2.02 9.47
N LEU A 154 0.05 2.74 10.48
CA LEU A 154 -0.04 4.21 10.47
C LEU A 154 1.28 4.88 10.07
N ARG A 155 2.40 4.34 10.56
CA ARG A 155 3.75 4.84 10.25
C ARG A 155 4.04 4.81 8.75
N TYR A 156 3.58 3.77 8.06
CA TYR A 156 3.72 3.63 6.62
C TYR A 156 2.79 4.60 5.88
N VAL A 157 1.55 4.78 6.35
CA VAL A 157 0.62 5.79 5.84
C VAL A 157 1.22 7.19 5.95
N LEU A 158 1.76 7.55 7.12
CA LEU A 158 2.40 8.84 7.36
C LEU A 158 3.65 9.02 6.50
N ALA A 159 4.48 7.97 6.36
CA ALA A 159 5.65 8.01 5.49
C ALA A 159 5.24 8.26 4.02
N MET A 160 4.21 7.56 3.53
CA MET A 160 3.66 7.81 2.19
C MET A 160 3.08 9.22 2.06
N LEU A 161 2.39 9.72 3.09
CA LEU A 161 1.83 11.07 3.13
C LEU A 161 2.91 12.14 2.99
N CYS A 162 4.03 11.96 3.69
CA CYS A 162 5.17 12.87 3.65
C CYS A 162 5.99 12.73 2.37
N ALA A 163 6.07 11.54 1.78
CA ALA A 163 6.87 11.28 0.58
C ALA A 163 6.15 11.69 -0.72
N ALA A 164 4.83 11.54 -0.81
CA ALA A 164 4.08 11.78 -2.05
C ALA A 164 4.27 13.21 -2.61
N PRO A 165 4.28 14.28 -1.80
CA PRO A 165 4.53 15.64 -2.31
C PRO A 165 5.97 15.88 -2.77
N LEU A 166 6.95 15.10 -2.29
CA LEU A 166 8.36 15.29 -2.67
C LEU A 166 8.59 15.07 -4.17
N ALA A 167 7.80 14.19 -4.80
CA ALA A 167 7.84 13.98 -6.24
C ALA A 167 7.46 15.24 -7.04
N GLN A 168 6.68 16.15 -6.44
CA GLN A 168 6.26 17.41 -7.06
C GLN A 168 7.05 18.62 -6.56
N LEU A 169 8.00 18.42 -5.64
CA LEU A 169 8.85 19.48 -5.12
C LEU A 169 9.49 20.34 -6.23
N PRO A 170 10.01 19.79 -7.35
CA PRO A 170 10.57 20.61 -8.42
C PRO A 170 9.55 21.55 -9.06
N GLN A 171 8.33 21.06 -9.31
CA GLN A 171 7.24 21.88 -9.86
C GLN A 171 6.85 22.98 -8.89
N TYR A 172 6.74 22.66 -7.59
CA TYR A 172 6.42 23.64 -6.57
C TYR A 172 7.51 24.70 -6.37
N VAL A 173 8.79 24.31 -6.42
CA VAL A 173 9.92 25.25 -6.40
C VAL A 173 9.85 26.16 -7.62
N SER A 174 9.57 25.62 -8.81
CA SER A 174 9.46 26.42 -10.03
C SER A 174 8.31 27.43 -9.96
N LEU A 175 7.15 27.05 -9.39
CA LEU A 175 6.01 27.94 -9.19
C LEU A 175 6.38 29.04 -8.19
N GLY A 176 6.97 28.68 -7.04
CA GLY A 176 7.39 29.63 -6.02
C GLY A 176 8.42 30.65 -6.52
N LEU A 177 9.34 30.26 -7.42
CA LEU A 177 10.32 31.16 -8.02
C LEU A 177 9.69 32.15 -9.03
N ARG A 178 8.63 31.74 -9.71
CA ARG A 178 7.94 32.57 -10.72
C ARG A 178 6.91 33.51 -10.13
N GLU A 179 6.34 33.14 -8.98
CA GLU A 179 5.22 33.83 -8.38
C GLU A 179 5.68 35.02 -7.52
N SER A 180 6.17 36.07 -8.17
CA SER A 180 6.52 37.35 -7.53
C SER A 180 5.32 38.20 -7.10
N ARG A 181 4.09 37.67 -7.24
CA ARG A 181 2.82 38.44 -7.18
C ARG A 181 1.73 37.89 -6.25
N GLY A 182 2.12 37.22 -5.15
CA GLY A 182 1.21 37.09 -4.01
C GLY A 182 0.05 36.09 -4.17
N ARG A 183 0.14 35.08 -5.05
CA ARG A 183 -0.67 33.87 -4.80
C ARG A 183 -0.21 33.31 -3.46
N GLY A 184 -1.09 33.40 -2.48
CA GLY A 184 -0.74 33.16 -1.08
C GLY A 184 -0.26 31.73 -0.86
N MET A 185 0.70 31.57 0.05
CA MET A 185 1.20 30.30 0.61
C MET A 185 0.07 29.30 0.96
N GLY A 186 -1.16 29.78 1.22
CA GLY A 186 -2.34 28.95 1.43
C GLY A 186 -2.73 28.07 0.23
N LYS A 187 -2.67 28.57 -1.00
CA LYS A 187 -3.05 27.78 -2.20
C LYS A 187 -2.05 26.68 -2.49
N TRP A 188 -0.77 27.00 -2.30
CA TRP A 188 0.31 26.03 -2.32
C TRP A 188 0.08 24.91 -1.30
N LEU A 189 -0.30 25.27 -0.06
CA LEU A 189 -0.58 24.28 0.98
C LEU A 189 -1.81 23.40 0.64
N LEU A 190 -2.84 23.96 0.00
CA LEU A 190 -4.00 23.19 -0.44
C LEU A 190 -3.66 22.19 -1.54
N ASP A 191 -2.89 22.61 -2.54
CA ASP A 191 -2.38 21.72 -3.59
C ASP A 191 -1.45 20.64 -3.02
N TRP A 192 -0.68 20.94 -1.97
CA TRP A 192 0.11 19.96 -1.23
C TRP A 192 -0.75 18.93 -0.50
N CYS A 193 -1.85 19.37 0.13
CA CYS A 193 -2.71 18.50 0.93
C CYS A 193 -3.59 17.56 0.10
N LYS A 194 -3.83 17.85 -1.18
CA LYS A 194 -4.74 17.03 -2.01
C LYS A 194 -4.13 15.72 -2.48
N PHE A 195 -2.86 15.70 -2.88
CA PHE A 195 -2.22 14.48 -3.41
C PHE A 195 -2.14 13.37 -2.37
N PRO A 196 -1.70 13.64 -1.13
CA PRO A 196 -1.67 12.63 -0.09
C PRO A 196 -3.07 12.10 0.25
N ALA A 197 -4.08 12.97 0.31
CA ALA A 197 -5.47 12.55 0.53
C ALA A 197 -5.95 11.61 -0.58
N LEU A 198 -5.74 11.99 -1.84
CA LEU A 198 -6.12 11.20 -3.00
C LEU A 198 -5.40 9.84 -3.02
N ALA A 199 -4.09 9.84 -2.79
CA ALA A 199 -3.26 8.63 -2.76
C ALA A 199 -3.73 7.65 -1.68
N LEU A 200 -4.11 8.16 -0.51
CA LEU A 200 -4.60 7.33 0.60
C LEU A 200 -6.02 6.81 0.36
N VAL A 201 -6.92 7.61 -0.22
CA VAL A 201 -8.24 7.13 -0.67
C VAL A 201 -8.05 6.03 -1.70
N MET A 202 -7.20 6.27 -2.70
CA MET A 202 -6.84 5.31 -3.73
C MET A 202 -6.34 3.99 -3.15
N PHE A 203 -5.35 4.09 -2.27
CA PHE A 203 -4.79 2.93 -1.60
C PHE A 203 -5.85 2.19 -0.80
N GLY A 204 -6.69 2.91 -0.03
CA GLY A 204 -7.76 2.31 0.75
C GLY A 204 -8.77 1.54 -0.09
N VAL A 205 -9.22 2.13 -1.20
CA VAL A 205 -10.16 1.51 -2.14
C VAL A 205 -9.52 0.30 -2.83
N ALA A 206 -8.30 0.44 -3.34
CA ALA A 206 -7.54 -0.65 -3.97
C ALA A 206 -7.31 -1.80 -2.99
N PHE A 207 -6.93 -1.50 -1.75
CA PHE A 207 -6.74 -2.50 -0.70
C PHE A 207 -8.04 -3.26 -0.40
N CYS A 208 -9.16 -2.54 -0.24
CA CYS A 208 -10.48 -3.15 -0.03
C CYS A 208 -10.86 -4.07 -1.20
N ALA A 209 -10.57 -3.63 -2.43
CA ALA A 209 -10.77 -4.41 -3.64
C ALA A 209 -9.90 -5.67 -3.65
N TRP A 210 -8.61 -5.58 -3.34
CA TRP A 210 -7.70 -6.74 -3.26
C TRP A 210 -8.17 -7.76 -2.25
N ARG A 211 -8.61 -7.31 -1.07
CA ARG A 211 -9.15 -8.18 -0.02
C ARG A 211 -10.41 -8.91 -0.48
N LYS A 212 -11.37 -8.20 -1.10
CA LYS A 212 -12.58 -8.82 -1.66
C LYS A 212 -12.24 -9.80 -2.78
N GLY A 213 -11.34 -9.42 -3.69
CA GLY A 213 -10.84 -10.27 -4.78
C GLY A 213 -10.11 -11.52 -4.28
N ALA A 214 -9.42 -11.44 -3.14
CA ALA A 214 -8.78 -12.59 -2.51
C ALA A 214 -9.80 -13.61 -1.98
N VAL A 215 -10.91 -13.13 -1.41
CA VAL A 215 -12.02 -13.98 -0.92
C VAL A 215 -12.85 -14.55 -2.09
N TRP A 216 -13.02 -13.81 -3.18
CA TRP A 216 -13.69 -14.26 -4.41
C TRP A 216 -12.84 -15.23 -5.24
N SER A 217 -12.18 -16.18 -4.59
CA SER A 217 -11.24 -17.15 -5.18
C SER A 217 -11.82 -18.02 -6.30
N ARG A 218 -13.15 -18.06 -6.45
CA ARG A 218 -13.85 -18.85 -7.46
C ARG A 218 -13.99 -18.15 -8.82
N ALA A 219 -13.90 -16.82 -8.86
CA ALA A 219 -13.98 -16.09 -10.12
C ALA A 219 -12.60 -16.02 -10.81
N PRO A 220 -12.53 -16.14 -12.15
CA PRO A 220 -11.28 -16.02 -12.86
C PRO A 220 -10.74 -14.60 -12.69
N LEU A 221 -9.43 -14.48 -12.39
CA LEU A 221 -8.78 -13.19 -12.12
C LEU A 221 -8.93 -12.20 -13.29
N CYS A 222 -9.05 -12.70 -14.53
CA CYS A 222 -9.27 -11.89 -15.72
C CYS A 222 -10.61 -11.13 -15.72
N ALA A 223 -11.63 -11.58 -14.99
CA ALA A 223 -12.89 -10.87 -14.85
C ALA A 223 -12.92 -10.01 -13.57
N THR A 224 -12.35 -10.52 -12.49
CA THR A 224 -12.33 -9.83 -11.18
C THR A 224 -11.48 -8.56 -11.21
N VAL A 225 -10.31 -8.59 -11.87
CA VAL A 225 -9.39 -7.46 -11.90
C VAL A 225 -9.98 -6.25 -12.63
N PRO A 226 -10.50 -6.36 -13.87
CA PRO A 226 -11.10 -5.21 -14.55
C PRO A 226 -12.31 -4.63 -13.82
N ALA A 227 -13.18 -5.48 -13.27
CA ALA A 227 -14.36 -5.02 -12.54
C ALA A 227 -13.97 -4.20 -11.29
N LEU A 228 -12.98 -4.69 -10.53
CA LEU A 228 -12.46 -3.96 -9.36
C LEU A 228 -11.76 -2.67 -9.77
N GLN A 229 -10.99 -2.69 -10.86
CA GLN A 229 -10.33 -1.50 -11.40
C GLN A 229 -11.34 -0.43 -11.79
N CYS A 230 -12.41 -0.78 -12.52
CA CYS A 230 -13.47 0.17 -12.87
C CYS A 230 -14.08 0.82 -11.63
N LEU A 231 -14.35 0.03 -10.57
CA LEU A 231 -14.88 0.56 -9.32
C LEU A 231 -13.93 1.56 -8.67
N VAL A 232 -12.62 1.26 -8.67
CA VAL A 232 -11.60 2.15 -8.10
C VAL A 232 -11.51 3.44 -8.90
N VAL A 233 -11.40 3.35 -10.23
CA VAL A 233 -11.34 4.53 -11.12
C VAL A 233 -12.57 5.41 -10.98
N CYS A 234 -13.78 4.82 -10.95
CA CYS A 234 -15.02 5.58 -10.75
C CYS A 234 -15.06 6.26 -9.37
N SER A 235 -14.56 5.59 -8.32
CA SER A 235 -14.52 6.16 -6.97
C SER A 235 -13.57 7.37 -6.91
N VAL A 236 -12.43 7.27 -7.57
CA VAL A 236 -11.45 8.37 -7.68
C VAL A 236 -12.02 9.53 -8.46
N ALA A 237 -12.62 9.25 -9.61
CA ALA A 237 -13.27 10.27 -10.43
C ALA A 237 -14.36 11.00 -9.63
N ALA A 238 -15.16 10.27 -8.84
CA ALA A 238 -16.19 10.86 -7.99
C ALA A 238 -15.62 11.77 -6.88
N CYS A 239 -14.40 11.52 -6.40
CA CYS A 239 -13.72 12.41 -5.43
C CYS A 239 -13.00 13.58 -6.11
N TRP A 240 -12.41 13.36 -7.28
CA TRP A 240 -11.54 14.32 -7.96
C TRP A 240 -12.30 15.33 -8.82
N ILE A 241 -13.29 14.88 -9.58
CA ILE A 241 -14.06 15.73 -10.49
C ILE A 241 -14.73 16.90 -9.74
N PRO A 242 -15.37 16.72 -8.57
CA PRO A 242 -15.94 17.85 -7.83
C PRO A 242 -14.89 18.87 -7.39
N TYR A 243 -13.70 18.42 -6.99
CA TYR A 243 -12.61 19.32 -6.62
C TYR A 243 -12.17 20.18 -7.81
N GLU A 244 -11.91 19.57 -8.97
CA GLU A 244 -11.51 20.29 -10.17
C GLU A 244 -12.65 21.19 -10.71
N ALA A 245 -13.90 20.74 -10.63
CA ALA A 245 -15.06 21.55 -11.03
C ALA A 245 -15.21 22.80 -10.16
N VAL A 246 -15.00 22.70 -8.84
CA VAL A 246 -15.00 23.86 -7.94
C VAL A 246 -13.84 24.79 -8.28
N LYS A 247 -12.62 24.24 -8.43
CA LYS A 247 -11.42 25.00 -8.80
C LYS A 247 -11.59 25.80 -10.10
N LEU A 248 -12.17 25.16 -11.13
CA LEU A 248 -12.41 25.81 -12.42
C LEU A 248 -13.53 26.86 -12.37
N SER A 249 -14.56 26.67 -11.53
CA SER A 249 -15.72 27.56 -11.47
C SER A 249 -15.54 28.78 -10.58
N THR A 250 -14.73 28.70 -9.51
CA THR A 250 -14.59 29.78 -8.54
C THR A 250 -13.42 30.73 -8.84
N GLY A 251 -12.61 30.45 -9.86
CA GLY A 251 -11.42 31.24 -10.17
C GLY A 251 -10.34 31.16 -9.10
N ASP A 252 -9.24 31.87 -9.31
CA ASP A 252 -8.03 31.74 -8.49
C ASP A 252 -8.13 32.39 -7.09
N ASP A 253 -9.12 33.27 -6.87
CA ASP A 253 -9.18 34.17 -5.71
C ASP A 253 -9.99 33.64 -4.52
N HIS A 254 -10.60 32.44 -4.65
CA HIS A 254 -11.49 31.89 -3.63
C HIS A 254 -11.00 30.55 -3.07
N PHE A 255 -11.14 30.36 -1.75
CA PHE A 255 -10.76 29.15 -1.01
C PHE A 255 -11.82 28.02 -1.07
N PHE A 256 -12.78 28.08 -1.99
CA PHE A 256 -13.87 27.09 -2.05
C PHE A 256 -13.39 25.68 -2.37
N GLU A 257 -12.25 25.52 -3.04
CA GLU A 257 -11.58 24.24 -3.28
C GLU A 257 -11.19 23.49 -1.99
N ALA A 258 -11.11 24.20 -0.85
CA ALA A 258 -10.84 23.59 0.45
C ALA A 258 -12.02 22.72 0.95
N ILE A 259 -13.25 22.98 0.50
CA ILE A 259 -14.44 22.22 0.92
C ILE A 259 -14.39 20.76 0.44
N PRO A 260 -14.30 20.47 -0.87
CA PRO A 260 -14.20 19.09 -1.35
C PRO A 260 -12.95 18.39 -0.82
N LEU A 261 -11.85 19.13 -0.62
CA LEU A 261 -10.64 18.59 0.02
C LEU A 261 -10.89 18.18 1.47
N ALA A 262 -11.53 19.03 2.28
CA ALA A 262 -11.91 18.70 3.64
C ALA A 262 -12.84 17.48 3.68
N CYS A 263 -13.81 17.38 2.76
CA CYS A 263 -14.65 16.20 2.61
C CYS A 263 -13.84 14.92 2.34
N MET A 264 -12.86 14.98 1.44
CA MET A 264 -11.96 13.84 1.16
C MET A 264 -11.20 13.41 2.43
N TRP A 265 -10.66 14.36 3.19
CA TRP A 265 -9.98 14.08 4.46
C TRP A 265 -10.90 13.48 5.51
N ILE A 266 -12.14 13.98 5.62
CA ILE A 266 -13.14 13.41 6.54
C ILE A 266 -13.45 11.96 6.14
N VAL A 267 -13.69 11.68 4.86
CA VAL A 267 -13.91 10.30 4.36
C VAL A 267 -12.72 9.41 4.70
N LEU A 268 -11.50 9.90 4.53
CA LEU A 268 -10.27 9.17 4.83
C LEU A 268 -10.15 8.88 6.33
N VAL A 269 -10.40 9.85 7.20
CA VAL A 269 -10.42 9.67 8.66
C VAL A 269 -11.49 8.67 9.05
N LEU A 270 -12.70 8.77 8.49
CA LEU A 270 -13.79 7.82 8.74
C LEU A 270 -13.45 6.40 8.27
N MET A 271 -12.83 6.25 7.10
CA MET A 271 -12.35 4.97 6.60
C MET A 271 -11.28 4.39 7.54
N TYR A 272 -10.30 5.21 7.93
CA TYR A 272 -9.20 4.78 8.79
C TYR A 272 -9.70 4.40 10.19
N THR A 273 -10.55 5.21 10.81
CA THR A 273 -11.13 4.91 12.13
C THR A 273 -11.98 3.64 12.12
N ARG A 274 -12.72 3.36 11.02
CA ARG A 274 -13.46 2.10 10.85
C ARG A 274 -12.56 0.89 10.64
N LEU A 275 -11.42 1.05 9.97
CA LEU A 275 -10.45 -0.03 9.76
C LEU A 275 -9.59 -0.31 11.01
N TYR A 276 -9.44 0.67 11.90
CA TYR A 276 -8.59 0.58 13.11
C TYR A 276 -9.31 0.86 14.44
N PRO A 277 -10.42 0.17 14.76
CA PRO A 277 -11.12 0.40 16.02
C PRO A 277 -10.24 0.10 17.24
N SER A 278 -9.37 -0.92 17.14
CA SER A 278 -8.58 -1.43 18.26
C SER A 278 -7.43 -0.51 18.69
N TYR A 279 -6.92 0.33 17.78
CA TYR A 279 -5.76 1.19 18.06
C TYR A 279 -6.17 2.51 18.71
N ILE A 280 -7.33 3.04 18.33
CA ILE A 280 -7.81 4.34 18.80
C ILE A 280 -8.39 4.23 20.22
N PHE A 281 -9.14 3.16 20.49
CA PHE A 281 -9.84 3.03 21.76
C PHE A 281 -9.05 2.30 22.84
N GLY A 282 -7.76 2.02 22.59
CA GLY A 282 -6.78 1.66 23.62
C GLY A 282 -7.36 0.87 24.77
N LYS A 283 -8.10 -0.23 24.49
CA LYS A 283 -8.39 -1.21 25.53
C LYS A 283 -7.07 -1.90 25.78
N SER A 284 -6.23 -1.27 26.58
CA SER A 284 -5.21 -1.94 27.37
C SER A 284 -5.98 -3.03 28.08
N GLY A 285 -5.94 -4.24 27.53
CA GLY A 285 -6.34 -5.41 28.28
C GLY A 285 -5.43 -5.42 29.50
N SER A 286 -5.93 -4.89 30.61
CA SER A 286 -5.45 -5.25 31.93
C SER A 286 -5.71 -6.74 32.02
N SER A 287 -4.70 -7.52 31.66
CA SER A 287 -4.64 -8.94 31.98
C SER A 287 -4.52 -9.03 33.50
N SER A 288 -5.67 -9.03 34.16
CA SER A 288 -5.87 -9.60 35.50
C SER A 288 -5.88 -11.12 35.39
#